data_AF-A0A1V6ANQ1-F1
#
_entry.id   AF-A0A1V6ANQ1-F1
#
_cell.length_a   1.000
_cell.length_b   1.000
_cell.length_c   1.000
_cell.angle_alpha   90.00
_cell.angle_beta   90.00
_cell.angle_gamma   90.00
#
_symmetry.space_group_name_H-M   'P 1'
#
loop_
_entity.id
_entity.type
_entity.pdbx_description
1 polymer ?
#
loop_
_entity_poly.entity_id
_entity_poly.type
_entity_poly.pdbx_seq_one_letter_code
_entity_poly.pdbx_strand_id
1 'polypeptide(L)'
;MYNHKPENYVYQFCLVSYGIENENSITKQEDIIYHYDTITAFIAAGCWKYNKGYVLIIPNEYYENIYKLPSLISSKIHDFEKNCISF
;
A
#
# COMPACT_ATOMS: atom_id res chain seq x y z
N MET A 1 -17.17 13.41 8.90
CA MET A 1 -15.77 12.93 9.00
C MET A 1 -14.89 13.89 8.22
N TYR A 2 -13.83 14.40 8.84
CA TYR A 2 -12.83 15.24 8.19
C TYR A 2 -12.07 14.43 7.13
N ASN A 3 -11.72 15.08 6.02
CA ASN A 3 -10.79 14.57 5.03
C ASN A 3 -9.60 15.53 5.02
N HIS A 4 -8.41 15.02 5.30
CA HIS A 4 -7.18 15.80 5.41
C HIS A 4 -6.48 15.95 4.06
N LYS A 5 -6.90 15.21 3.03
CA LYS A 5 -6.23 15.28 1.73
C LYS A 5 -6.50 16.64 1.08
N PRO A 6 -5.46 17.34 0.60
CA PRO A 6 -5.64 18.52 -0.23
C PRO A 6 -6.38 18.20 -1.53
N GLU A 7 -6.97 19.23 -2.13
CA GLU A 7 -7.52 19.13 -3.48
C GLU A 7 -6.42 18.76 -4.47
N ASN A 8 -6.68 17.78 -5.35
CA ASN A 8 -5.73 17.23 -6.33
C ASN A 8 -4.50 16.48 -5.75
N TYR A 9 -4.51 16.09 -4.47
CA TYR A 9 -3.45 15.25 -3.94
C TYR A 9 -3.45 13.86 -4.57
N VAL A 10 -2.37 13.54 -5.29
CA VAL A 10 -2.13 12.21 -5.86
C VAL A 10 -1.58 11.30 -4.76
N TYR A 11 -2.35 10.29 -4.40
CA TYR A 11 -1.93 9.34 -3.38
C TYR A 11 -0.91 8.36 -3.97
N GLN A 12 0.34 8.43 -3.50
CA GLN A 12 1.46 7.66 -4.06
C GLN A 12 1.21 6.15 -4.04
N PHE A 13 0.56 5.64 -2.98
CA PHE A 13 0.25 4.21 -2.89
C PHE A 13 -0.84 3.76 -3.88
N CYS A 14 -1.75 4.65 -4.29
CA CYS A 14 -2.70 4.34 -5.36
C CYS A 14 -2.00 4.22 -6.72
N LEU A 15 -0.91 4.97 -6.96
CA LEU A 15 -0.14 4.81 -8.19
C LEU A 15 0.45 3.40 -8.27
N VAL A 16 0.94 2.88 -7.14
CA VAL A 16 1.44 1.50 -7.03
C VAL A 16 0.34 0.49 -7.34
N SER A 17 -0.81 0.56 -6.66
CA SER A 17 -1.92 -0.38 -6.87
C SER A 17 -2.55 -0.29 -8.27
N TYR A 18 -2.47 0.85 -8.94
CA TYR A 18 -3.02 1.05 -10.29
C TYR A 18 -2.05 0.75 -11.42
N GLY A 19 -0.81 0.36 -11.13
CA GLY A 19 0.17 0.08 -12.18
C GLY A 19 0.72 1.34 -12.86
N ILE A 20 0.62 2.51 -12.22
CA ILE A 20 1.02 3.79 -12.80
C ILE A 20 2.42 4.16 -12.29
N GLU A 21 3.37 4.29 -13.23
CA GLU A 21 4.69 4.86 -12.96
C GLU A 21 4.83 6.22 -13.67
N ASN A 22 5.18 7.24 -12.90
CA ASN A 22 5.40 8.62 -13.35
C ASN A 22 6.36 9.35 -12.40
N GLU A 23 6.55 10.66 -12.61
CA GLU A 23 7.43 11.50 -11.80
C GLU A 23 7.09 11.54 -10.29
N ASN A 24 5.86 11.16 -9.91
CA ASN A 24 5.41 11.12 -8.52
C ASN A 24 5.57 9.73 -7.88
N SER A 25 6.06 8.75 -8.62
CA SER A 25 6.20 7.35 -8.19
C SER A 25 7.52 7.16 -7.45
N ILE A 26 7.44 6.87 -6.14
CA ILE A 26 8.62 6.57 -5.32
C ILE A 26 8.94 5.06 -5.35
N THR A 27 7.91 4.23 -5.30
CA THR A 27 8.00 2.77 -5.42
C THR A 27 7.73 2.37 -6.86
N LYS A 28 8.46 1.40 -7.37
CA LYS A 28 8.28 0.88 -8.73
C LYS A 28 7.39 -0.37 -8.72
N GLN A 29 6.84 -0.68 -9.88
CA GLN A 29 6.06 -1.89 -10.11
C GLN A 29 6.88 -3.16 -9.91
N GLU A 30 8.20 -3.11 -10.18
CA GLU A 30 9.12 -4.22 -9.92
C GLU A 30 9.27 -4.55 -8.42
N ASP A 31 8.90 -3.61 -7.52
CA ASP A 31 8.96 -3.83 -6.07
C ASP A 31 7.70 -4.54 -5.53
N ILE A 32 6.69 -4.79 -6.36
CA ILE A 32 5.45 -5.46 -5.97
C ILE A 32 5.70 -6.97 -5.82
N ILE A 33 5.44 -7.47 -4.62
CA ILE A 33 5.58 -8.89 -4.27
C ILE A 33 4.24 -9.61 -4.21
N TYR A 34 3.14 -8.85 -4.12
CA TYR A 34 1.78 -9.36 -4.17
C TYR A 34 0.83 -8.30 -4.70
N HIS A 35 -0.03 -8.66 -5.66
CA HIS A 35 -1.11 -7.80 -6.12
C HIS A 35 -2.29 -8.68 -6.53
N TYR A 36 -3.35 -8.65 -5.74
CA TYR A 36 -4.54 -9.43 -6.05
C TYR A 36 -5.79 -8.89 -5.34
N ASP A 37 -6.91 -8.91 -6.07
CA ASP A 37 -8.25 -8.62 -5.58
C ASP A 37 -8.34 -7.25 -4.87
N THR A 38 -8.23 -7.22 -3.54
CA THR A 38 -8.43 -6.01 -2.74
C THR A 38 -7.17 -5.41 -2.12
N ILE A 39 -6.01 -6.07 -2.21
CA ILE A 39 -4.77 -5.59 -1.57
C ILE A 39 -3.56 -5.69 -2.50
N THR A 40 -2.56 -4.83 -2.24
CA THR A 40 -1.23 -4.87 -2.85
C THR A 40 -0.19 -4.87 -1.74
N ALA A 41 0.86 -5.67 -1.89
CA ALA A 41 2.04 -5.64 -1.03
C ALA A 41 3.30 -5.44 -1.87
N PHE A 42 4.21 -4.61 -1.37
CA PHE A 42 5.45 -4.25 -2.06
C PHE A 42 6.56 -3.92 -1.08
N ILE A 43 7.81 -4.05 -1.54
CA ILE A 43 8.99 -3.60 -0.80
C ILE A 43 9.02 -2.07 -0.86
N ALA A 44 8.96 -1.42 0.30
CA ALA A 44 8.87 0.02 0.33
C ALA A 44 10.21 0.69 -0.04
N ALA A 45 10.17 1.58 -1.03
CA ALA A 45 11.33 2.36 -1.47
C ALA A 45 11.91 3.30 -0.39
N GLY A 46 11.11 3.65 0.63
CA GLY A 46 11.52 4.53 1.73
C GLY A 46 12.53 3.82 2.65
N CYS A 47 13.83 3.99 2.41
CA CYS A 47 14.88 3.35 3.20
C CYS A 47 14.99 3.92 4.62
N TRP A 48 14.36 3.27 5.61
CA TRP A 48 14.74 3.47 7.01
C TRP A 48 16.10 2.80 7.24
N LYS A 49 17.10 3.57 7.68
CA LYS A 49 18.52 3.16 7.75
C LYS A 49 18.76 1.75 8.33
N TYR A 50 17.92 1.33 9.28
CA TYR A 50 18.07 0.08 10.01
C TYR A 50 17.09 -1.03 9.60
N ASN A 51 16.11 -0.73 8.74
CA ASN A 51 15.06 -1.67 8.34
C ASN A 51 14.98 -1.70 6.82
N LYS A 52 15.90 -2.45 6.20
CA LYS A 52 15.84 -2.70 4.75
C LYS A 52 14.81 -3.79 4.47
N GLY A 53 14.13 -3.67 3.32
CA GLY A 53 13.23 -4.73 2.84
C GLY A 53 11.91 -4.84 3.60
N TYR A 54 11.47 -3.81 4.33
CA TYR A 54 10.14 -3.87 4.94
C TYR A 54 9.06 -3.79 3.86
N VAL A 55 8.02 -4.59 4.09
CA VAL A 55 6.87 -4.71 3.19
C VAL A 55 5.79 -3.76 3.69
N LEU A 56 5.20 -3.01 2.77
CA LEU A 56 3.94 -2.31 3.01
C LEU A 56 2.82 -3.10 2.36
N ILE A 57 1.71 -3.25 3.09
CA ILE A 57 0.47 -3.86 2.60
C ILE A 57 -0.57 -2.76 2.57
N ILE A 58 -1.14 -2.50 1.40
CA ILE A 58 -2.14 -1.45 1.18
C ILE A 58 -3.43 -2.06 0.61
N PRO A 59 -4.61 -1.46 0.90
CA PRO A 59 -5.79 -1.70 0.10
C PRO A 59 -5.59 -1.12 -1.32
N ASN A 60 -6.20 -1.77 -2.31
CA ASN A 60 -6.18 -1.26 -3.69
C ASN A 60 -7.04 0.00 -3.86
N GLU A 61 -8.06 0.14 -3.02
CA GLU A 61 -8.89 1.33 -2.90
C GLU A 61 -8.34 2.30 -1.85
N TYR A 62 -8.62 3.59 -2.02
CA TYR A 62 -8.16 4.63 -1.12
C TYR A 62 -9.00 4.68 0.18
N TYR A 63 -8.33 4.46 1.30
CA TYR A 63 -8.88 4.69 2.64
C TYR A 63 -7.92 5.58 3.43
N GLU A 64 -8.41 6.75 3.83
CA GLU A 64 -7.61 7.70 4.61
C GLU A 64 -7.46 7.30 6.09
N ASN A 65 -8.45 6.59 6.63
CA ASN A 65 -8.53 6.29 8.04
C ASN A 65 -9.05 4.86 8.27
N ILE A 66 -8.44 4.14 9.22
CA ILE A 66 -8.76 2.77 9.58
C ILE A 66 -10.23 2.56 9.99
N TYR A 67 -10.89 3.57 10.55
CA TYR A 67 -12.31 3.50 10.93
C TYR A 67 -13.26 3.46 9.72
N LYS A 68 -12.78 3.81 8.53
CA LYS A 68 -13.52 3.68 7.26
C LYS A 68 -13.18 2.40 6.50
N LEU A 69 -12.17 1.64 6.95
CA LEU A 69 -11.73 0.44 6.26
C LEU A 69 -12.77 -0.68 6.46
N PRO A 70 -13.34 -1.25 5.39
CA PRO A 70 -14.28 -2.36 5.49
C PRO A 70 -13.65 -3.55 6.22
N SER A 71 -14.40 -4.20 7.12
CA SER A 71 -13.91 -5.33 7.91
C SER A 71 -13.35 -6.47 7.05
N LEU A 72 -13.95 -6.71 5.87
CA LEU A 72 -13.46 -7.71 4.91
C LEU A 72 -12.03 -7.38 4.44
N ILE A 73 -11.75 -6.13 4.09
CA ILE A 73 -10.42 -5.70 3.63
C ILE A 73 -9.44 -5.74 4.81
N SER A 74 -9.86 -5.28 5.99
CA SER A 74 -9.03 -5.37 7.20
C SER A 74 -8.63 -6.80 7.53
N SER A 75 -9.54 -7.77 7.41
CA SER A 75 -9.25 -9.19 7.61
C SER A 75 -8.22 -9.69 6.61
N LYS A 76 -8.40 -9.37 5.32
CA LYS A 76 -7.46 -9.81 4.27
C LYS A 76 -6.05 -9.28 4.48
N ILE A 77 -5.90 -8.02 4.90
CA ILE A 77 -4.60 -7.45 5.27
C ILE A 77 -3.98 -8.26 6.42
N HIS A 78 -4.75 -8.50 7.47
CA HIS A 78 -4.30 -9.23 8.66
C HIS A 78 -3.98 -10.72 8.38
N ASP A 79 -4.72 -11.34 7.47
CA ASP A 79 -4.46 -12.70 7.04
C ASP A 79 -3.20 -12.77 6.16
N PHE A 80 -3.01 -11.79 5.29
CA PHE A 80 -1.81 -11.71 4.45
C PHE A 80 -0.55 -11.49 5.28
N GLU A 81 -0.52 -10.54 6.23
CA GLU A 81 0.66 -10.25 7.04
C GLU A 81 1.16 -11.47 7.84
N LYS A 82 0.25 -12.34 8.32
CA LYS A 82 0.61 -13.59 9.01
C LYS A 82 1.35 -14.58 8.12
N ASN A 83 1.02 -14.58 6.83
CA ASN A 83 1.63 -15.45 5.82
C ASN A 83 2.87 -14.81 5.18
N CYS A 84 3.08 -13.50 5.40
CA CYS A 84 4.16 -12.71 4.82
C CYS A 84 5.49 -12.88 5.59
N ILE A 85 5.78 -14.09 6.08
CA ILE A 85 7.02 -14.45 6.77
C ILE A 85 7.92 -15.08 5.71
N SER A 86 9.01 -14.38 5.34
CA SER A 86 10.12 -14.80 4.48
C SER A 86 10.08 -14.27 3.04
N PHE A 87 10.64 -13.08 2.85
CA PHE A 87 11.30 -12.67 1.61
C PHE A 87 12.78 -12.44 1.91
#